data_AF-A0A2J6IDA3-F1
#
_entry.id   AF-A0A2J6IDA3-F1
#
_cell.length_a   1.000
_cell.length_b   1.000
_cell.length_c   1.000
_cell.angle_alpha   90.00
_cell.angle_beta   90.00
_cell.angle_gamma   90.00
#
_symmetry.space_group_name_H-M   'P 1'
#
loop_
_entity.id
_entity.type
_entity.pdbx_description
1 polymer ?
#
loop_
_entity_poly.entity_id
_entity_poly.type
_entity_poly.pdbx_seq_one_letter_code
_entity_poly.pdbx_strand_id
1 'polypeptide(L)'
;MKYQPTKTVVIFLGDQNPTFDEADFPDLEFYYTPDMKIKDSGFGKGSDNENSRAWSSALGVGKTAATERGANFTGEPAVLVENRVSSGHAYILDKNQRIYAYAYNGYDISFNKGTSFLIEYNKFQGKFETESFGDIMRDMVKKGEAMKPPKKFKKNSDDFTRGKVIKDFQVTTKDGSSTSIADVIKDQDATLIVFAYLNSGYDLQEGYESGEGKKGKDYANSVAQTIAAEKQIEILYRLEKGIYGKNVRK
;
A
#
# COMPACT_ATOMS: atom_id res chain seq x y z
N MET A 1 -6.58 15.37 -11.08
CA MET A 1 -6.87 16.33 -9.99
C MET A 1 -5.99 17.58 -10.17
N LYS A 2 -6.33 18.78 -9.65
CA LYS A 2 -5.51 20.01 -9.89
C LYS A 2 -4.17 20.02 -9.15
N TYR A 3 -4.14 19.55 -7.91
CA TYR A 3 -2.92 19.43 -7.11
C TYR A 3 -2.73 17.95 -6.81
N GLN A 4 -1.63 17.37 -7.29
CA GLN A 4 -1.26 15.96 -7.12
C GLN A 4 -0.01 15.90 -6.25
N PRO A 5 0.24 14.80 -5.51
CA PRO A 5 1.51 14.63 -4.82
C PRO A 5 2.64 14.72 -5.83
N THR A 6 3.76 15.31 -5.43
CA THR A 6 4.97 15.38 -6.28
C THR A 6 5.45 13.98 -6.63
N LYS A 7 5.26 13.04 -5.70
CA LYS A 7 5.64 11.64 -5.86
C LYS A 7 4.62 10.71 -5.19
N THR A 8 4.25 9.62 -5.86
CA THR A 8 3.49 8.51 -5.25
C THR A 8 4.37 7.27 -5.23
N VAL A 9 4.62 6.76 -4.03
CA VAL A 9 5.47 5.61 -3.75
C VAL A 9 4.60 4.46 -3.29
N VAL A 10 4.73 3.32 -3.94
CA VAL A 10 4.10 2.06 -3.56
C VAL A 10 5.17 1.16 -2.97
N ILE A 11 4.98 0.73 -1.73
CA ILE A 11 5.87 -0.22 -1.05
C ILE A 11 5.12 -1.55 -0.93
N PHE A 12 5.56 -2.55 -1.68
CA PHE A 12 5.08 -3.90 -1.55
C PHE A 12 5.71 -4.58 -0.33
N LEU A 13 4.85 -5.08 0.57
CA LEU A 13 5.21 -5.75 1.80
C LEU A 13 5.58 -7.22 1.53
N GLY A 14 6.78 -7.45 1.02
CA GLY A 14 7.30 -8.79 0.71
C GLY A 14 8.07 -8.84 -0.60
N ASP A 15 8.24 -10.07 -1.11
CA ASP A 15 8.99 -10.34 -2.33
C ASP A 15 8.32 -9.74 -3.57
N GLN A 16 9.12 -9.46 -4.59
CA GLN A 16 8.62 -9.07 -5.90
C GLN A 16 7.79 -10.21 -6.52
N ASN A 17 6.67 -9.86 -7.15
CA ASN A 17 5.92 -10.78 -8.00
C ASN A 17 6.52 -10.78 -9.42
N PRO A 18 6.90 -11.93 -9.99
CA PRO A 18 7.59 -12.01 -11.28
C PRO A 18 6.70 -11.68 -12.48
N THR A 19 5.38 -11.73 -12.33
CA THR A 19 4.39 -11.48 -13.39
C THR A 19 3.77 -10.09 -13.33
N PHE A 20 4.09 -9.32 -12.29
CA PHE A 20 3.65 -7.93 -12.14
C PHE A 20 4.52 -6.99 -12.98
N ASP A 21 3.88 -6.22 -13.86
CA ASP A 21 4.57 -5.19 -14.63
C ASP A 21 4.31 -3.79 -14.07
N GLU A 22 5.34 -3.22 -13.43
CA GLU A 22 5.33 -1.83 -12.94
C GLU A 22 5.05 -0.81 -14.05
N ALA A 23 5.36 -1.13 -15.32
CA ALA A 23 5.13 -0.24 -16.45
C ALA A 23 3.64 0.02 -16.73
N ASP A 24 2.76 -0.85 -16.23
CA ASP A 24 1.30 -0.65 -16.31
C ASP A 24 0.84 0.54 -15.45
N PHE A 25 1.66 1.06 -14.55
CA PHE A 25 1.33 2.13 -13.60
C PHE A 25 2.38 3.27 -13.64
N PRO A 26 2.42 4.05 -14.73
CA PRO A 26 3.53 4.96 -15.03
C PRO A 26 3.67 6.16 -14.08
N ASP A 27 2.65 6.50 -13.29
CA ASP A 27 2.73 7.61 -12.31
C ASP A 27 3.11 7.13 -10.90
N LEU A 28 3.32 5.82 -10.73
CA LEU A 28 3.66 5.20 -9.45
C LEU A 28 5.13 4.74 -9.47
N GLU A 29 5.83 4.95 -8.35
CA GLU A 29 7.15 4.36 -8.13
C GLU A 29 7.07 3.18 -7.17
N PHE A 30 7.69 2.06 -7.52
CA PHE A 30 7.57 0.81 -6.79
C PHE A 30 8.84 0.45 -6.05
N TYR A 31 8.66 -0.02 -4.81
CA TYR A 31 9.70 -0.53 -3.96
C TYR A 31 9.19 -1.75 -3.20
N TYR A 32 10.10 -2.56 -2.69
CA TYR A 32 9.82 -3.85 -2.08
C TYR A 32 10.52 -3.97 -0.72
N THR A 33 9.97 -4.83 0.13
CA THR A 33 10.59 -5.25 1.39
C THR A 33 10.63 -6.78 1.44
N PRO A 34 11.55 -7.42 0.69
CA PRO A 34 11.54 -8.89 0.46
C PRO A 34 11.63 -9.70 1.76
N ASP A 35 12.31 -9.16 2.77
CA ASP A 35 12.45 -9.81 4.08
C ASP A 35 11.17 -9.74 4.95
N MET A 36 10.14 -9.01 4.52
CA MET A 36 8.82 -9.03 5.17
C MET A 36 8.02 -10.25 4.75
N LYS A 37 7.50 -10.97 5.74
CA LYS A 37 6.61 -12.12 5.54
C LYS A 37 5.30 -11.92 6.30
N ILE A 38 4.22 -12.46 5.75
CA ILE A 38 2.93 -12.52 6.45
C ILE A 38 3.09 -13.36 7.72
N LYS A 39 2.73 -12.78 8.87
CA LYS A 39 2.66 -13.52 10.14
C LYS A 39 1.42 -14.40 10.13
N ASP A 40 1.62 -15.72 10.26
CA ASP A 40 0.48 -16.62 10.40
C ASP A 40 -0.28 -16.28 11.70
N SER A 41 -1.53 -15.82 11.55
CA SER A 41 -2.31 -15.23 12.63
C SER A 41 -2.90 -16.26 13.60
N GLY A 42 -2.58 -17.54 13.45
CA GLY A 42 -3.06 -18.63 14.32
C GLY A 42 -4.56 -18.94 14.26
N PHE A 43 -5.36 -18.14 13.55
CA PHE A 43 -6.80 -18.36 13.39
C PHE A 43 -7.09 -19.46 12.35
N GLY A 44 -7.01 -20.73 12.75
CA GLY A 44 -7.37 -21.90 11.94
C GLY A 44 -6.26 -22.36 10.99
N LYS A 45 -6.33 -23.62 10.53
CA LYS A 45 -5.39 -24.16 9.53
C LYS A 45 -5.62 -23.42 8.21
N GLY A 46 -4.67 -22.56 7.82
CA GLY A 46 -4.61 -22.10 6.44
C GLY A 46 -4.44 -23.34 5.55
N SER A 47 -5.08 -23.37 4.38
CA SER A 47 -4.80 -24.44 3.44
C SER A 47 -3.36 -24.29 2.98
N ASP A 48 -2.54 -25.34 3.08
CA ASP A 48 -1.19 -25.36 2.52
C ASP A 48 -1.20 -25.43 0.99
N ASN A 49 -2.38 -25.66 0.39
CA ASN A 49 -2.56 -25.71 -1.05
C ASN A 49 -2.74 -24.30 -1.63
N GLU A 50 -1.80 -23.90 -2.48
CA GLU A 50 -1.79 -22.64 -3.22
C GLU A 50 -3.09 -22.35 -3.97
N ASN A 51 -3.69 -23.35 -4.64
CA ASN A 51 -4.96 -23.16 -5.36
C ASN A 51 -6.11 -22.83 -4.40
N SER A 52 -6.11 -23.43 -3.20
CA SER A 52 -7.11 -23.12 -2.19
C SER A 52 -6.92 -21.72 -1.60
N ARG A 53 -5.68 -21.22 -1.54
CA ARG A 53 -5.38 -19.84 -1.14
C ARG A 53 -5.86 -18.87 -2.22
N ALA A 54 -5.52 -19.13 -3.48
CA ALA A 54 -5.95 -18.34 -4.63
C ALA A 54 -7.49 -18.22 -4.69
N TRP A 55 -8.23 -19.32 -4.55
CA TRP A 55 -9.70 -19.26 -4.52
C TRP A 55 -10.26 -18.48 -3.32
N SER A 56 -9.66 -18.62 -2.13
CA SER A 56 -10.03 -17.84 -0.95
C SER A 56 -9.87 -16.34 -1.21
N SER A 57 -8.72 -15.94 -1.76
CA SER A 57 -8.40 -14.57 -2.12
C SER A 57 -9.27 -14.02 -3.25
N ALA A 58 -9.44 -14.81 -4.32
CA ALA A 58 -10.27 -14.47 -5.47
C ALA A 58 -11.74 -14.26 -5.10
N LEU A 59 -12.29 -15.06 -4.20
CA LEU A 59 -13.65 -14.90 -3.71
C LEU A 59 -13.75 -13.87 -2.58
N GLY A 60 -12.63 -13.50 -1.97
CA GLY A 60 -12.60 -12.61 -0.79
C GLY A 60 -13.20 -13.26 0.46
N VAL A 61 -13.19 -14.59 0.54
CA VAL A 61 -13.79 -15.36 1.62
C VAL A 61 -12.76 -16.28 2.26
N GLY A 62 -12.82 -16.43 3.58
CA GLY A 62 -11.94 -17.33 4.32
C GLY A 62 -10.64 -16.67 4.80
N LYS A 63 -9.82 -17.49 5.48
CA LYS A 63 -8.67 -17.03 6.26
C LYS A 63 -7.61 -16.34 5.40
N THR A 64 -7.31 -16.86 4.20
CA THR A 64 -6.27 -16.28 3.32
C THR A 64 -6.64 -14.86 2.92
N ALA A 65 -7.85 -14.62 2.41
CA ALA A 65 -8.30 -13.28 2.05
C ALA A 65 -8.27 -12.30 3.23
N ALA A 66 -8.65 -12.74 4.43
CA ALA A 66 -8.59 -11.92 5.64
C ALA A 66 -7.15 -11.63 6.06
N THR A 67 -6.26 -12.61 5.90
CA THR A 67 -4.83 -12.48 6.23
C THR A 67 -4.14 -11.55 5.25
N GLU A 68 -4.34 -11.70 3.95
CA GLU A 68 -3.74 -10.81 2.94
C GLU A 68 -4.22 -9.34 3.07
N ARG A 69 -5.45 -9.12 3.57
CA ARG A 69 -5.99 -7.77 3.83
C ARG A 69 -5.59 -7.16 5.16
N GLY A 70 -5.36 -7.96 6.20
CA GLY A 70 -5.23 -7.49 7.58
C GLY A 70 -4.07 -8.09 8.36
N ALA A 71 -3.15 -8.80 7.71
CA ALA A 71 -2.06 -9.49 8.42
C ALA A 71 -1.12 -8.50 9.09
N ASN A 72 -0.72 -8.90 10.30
CA ASN A 72 0.53 -8.44 10.87
C ASN A 72 1.67 -9.07 10.05
N PHE A 73 2.66 -8.28 9.72
CA PHE A 73 3.87 -8.79 9.08
C PHE A 73 4.94 -9.10 10.13
N THR A 74 5.94 -9.88 9.74
CA THR A 74 7.17 -10.16 10.49
C THR A 74 8.36 -10.02 9.57
N GLY A 75 9.56 -9.89 10.14
CA GLY A 75 10.80 -9.73 9.38
C GLY A 75 11.24 -8.27 9.32
N GLU A 76 12.04 -7.94 8.32
CA GLU A 76 12.63 -6.61 8.13
C GLU A 76 11.91 -5.83 7.01
N PRO A 77 11.79 -4.50 7.11
CA PRO A 77 12.35 -3.66 8.17
C PRO A 77 11.50 -3.63 9.46
N ALA A 78 12.15 -3.81 10.61
CA ALA A 78 11.51 -3.93 11.92
C ALA A 78 10.57 -2.77 12.27
N VAL A 79 10.87 -1.54 11.82
CA VAL A 79 10.01 -0.37 12.05
C VAL A 79 8.59 -0.57 11.52
N LEU A 80 8.42 -1.23 10.37
CA LEU A 80 7.10 -1.48 9.78
C LEU A 80 6.34 -2.51 10.62
N VAL A 81 7.02 -3.52 11.13
CA VAL A 81 6.45 -4.55 12.01
C VAL A 81 6.05 -3.97 13.37
N GLU A 82 6.93 -3.21 14.00
CA GLU A 82 6.70 -2.56 15.31
C GLU A 82 5.48 -1.65 15.28
N ASN A 83 5.27 -0.96 14.15
CA ASN A 83 4.16 -0.05 13.95
C ASN A 83 2.95 -0.69 13.26
N ARG A 84 2.97 -2.03 13.09
CA ARG A 84 1.87 -2.81 12.52
C ARG A 84 1.42 -2.27 11.16
N VAL A 85 2.37 -1.86 10.33
CA VAL A 85 2.07 -1.45 8.96
C VAL A 85 1.55 -2.66 8.21
N SER A 86 0.37 -2.51 7.63
CA SER A 86 -0.27 -3.53 6.81
C SER A 86 -0.57 -3.00 5.42
N SER A 87 -0.94 -3.91 4.53
CA SER A 87 -1.45 -3.52 3.24
C SER A 87 -2.69 -2.64 3.38
N GLY A 88 -2.79 -1.62 2.53
CA GLY A 88 -3.78 -0.56 2.63
C GLY A 88 -3.36 0.61 3.53
N HIS A 89 -2.27 0.55 4.29
CA HIS A 89 -1.81 1.76 4.96
C HIS A 89 -1.33 2.80 3.94
N ALA A 90 -1.68 4.07 4.18
CA ALA A 90 -1.24 5.17 3.34
C ALA A 90 -0.83 6.38 4.20
N TYR A 91 0.23 7.08 3.79
CA TYR A 91 0.80 8.22 4.48
C TYR A 91 1.09 9.34 3.50
N ILE A 92 0.76 10.57 3.88
CA ILE A 92 1.15 11.77 3.16
C ILE A 92 2.28 12.42 3.94
N LEU A 93 3.42 12.65 3.30
CA LEU A 93 4.64 13.14 3.94
C LEU A 93 5.18 14.38 3.24
N ASP A 94 5.82 15.27 3.99
CA ASP A 94 6.63 16.35 3.43
C ASP A 94 8.09 15.89 3.18
N LYS A 95 8.89 16.76 2.57
CA LYS A 95 10.33 16.51 2.29
C LYS A 95 11.19 16.23 3.51
N ASN A 96 10.70 16.53 4.72
CA ASN A 96 11.38 16.23 5.98
C ASN A 96 10.86 14.94 6.62
N GLN A 97 10.18 14.09 5.84
CA GLN A 97 9.61 12.83 6.27
C GLN A 97 8.52 13.01 7.35
N ARG A 98 7.95 14.22 7.51
CA ARG A 98 6.89 14.46 8.49
C ARG A 98 5.55 14.04 7.92
N ILE A 99 4.83 13.25 8.68
CA ILE A 99 3.49 12.77 8.32
C ILE A 99 2.50 13.94 8.43
N TYR A 100 1.87 14.29 7.32
CA TYR A 100 0.78 15.26 7.28
C TYR A 100 -0.57 14.62 7.60
N ALA A 101 -0.81 13.43 7.05
CA ALA A 101 -2.03 12.67 7.23
C ALA A 101 -1.79 11.18 6.95
N TYR A 102 -2.70 10.32 7.42
CA TYR A 102 -2.58 8.88 7.21
C TYR A 102 -3.95 8.20 7.08
N ALA A 103 -3.96 6.97 6.60
CA ALA A 103 -5.14 6.10 6.57
C ALA A 103 -4.74 4.63 6.78
N TYR A 104 -5.62 3.87 7.42
CA TYR A 104 -5.37 2.47 7.80
C TYR A 104 -6.09 1.43 6.92
N ASN A 105 -6.91 1.85 5.94
CA ASN A 105 -7.65 0.93 5.07
C ASN A 105 -7.76 1.44 3.62
N GLY A 106 -6.62 1.58 2.98
CA GLY A 106 -6.44 2.03 1.59
C GLY A 106 -7.12 1.16 0.55
N TYR A 107 -7.45 -0.09 0.88
CA TYR A 107 -8.24 -0.97 0.02
C TYR A 107 -9.66 -0.46 -0.24
N ASP A 108 -10.22 0.35 0.65
CA ASP A 108 -11.54 0.98 0.48
C ASP A 108 -11.45 2.46 0.09
N ILE A 109 -10.23 2.97 -0.11
CA ILE A 109 -9.99 4.37 -0.44
C ILE A 109 -9.99 4.55 -1.97
N SER A 110 -10.79 5.52 -2.43
CA SER A 110 -10.93 5.87 -3.85
C SER A 110 -9.92 6.93 -4.33
N PHE A 111 -8.87 7.20 -3.54
CA PHE A 111 -7.79 8.19 -3.73
C PHE A 111 -8.10 9.34 -4.70
N ASN A 112 -9.04 10.21 -4.33
CA ASN A 112 -9.44 11.35 -5.15
C ASN A 112 -9.58 12.62 -4.29
N LYS A 113 -9.95 13.74 -4.92
CA LYS A 113 -10.06 15.04 -4.24
C LYS A 113 -10.92 15.02 -2.96
N GLY A 114 -11.93 14.15 -2.88
CA GLY A 114 -12.86 14.04 -1.75
C GLY A 114 -12.52 12.93 -0.76
N THR A 115 -11.45 12.16 -0.99
CA THR A 115 -11.01 11.13 -0.06
C THR A 115 -10.57 11.76 1.25
N SER A 116 -11.16 11.33 2.37
CA SER A 116 -10.77 11.79 3.70
C SER A 116 -9.57 11.00 4.23
N PHE A 117 -8.55 11.70 4.69
CA PHE A 117 -7.43 11.15 5.47
C PHE A 117 -7.55 11.53 6.93
N LEU A 118 -7.00 10.70 7.82
CA LEU A 118 -6.95 10.95 9.25
C LEU A 118 -5.82 11.92 9.57
N ILE A 119 -6.12 12.88 10.44
CA ILE A 119 -5.23 14.01 10.77
C ILE A 119 -4.81 13.92 12.24
N GLU A 120 -5.76 14.03 13.17
CA GLU A 120 -5.49 13.94 14.62
C GLU A 120 -6.66 13.27 15.34
N TYR A 121 -6.37 12.47 16.37
CA TYR A 121 -7.42 11.92 17.22
C TYR A 121 -7.89 12.96 18.24
N ASN A 122 -9.14 13.37 18.14
CA ASN A 122 -9.78 14.25 19.11
C ASN A 122 -10.32 13.41 20.28
N LYS A 123 -9.58 13.41 21.40
CA LYS A 123 -9.94 12.65 22.60
C LYS A 123 -11.28 13.06 23.21
N PHE A 124 -11.65 14.34 23.12
CA PHE A 124 -12.91 14.84 23.69
C PHE A 124 -14.12 14.37 22.90
N GLN A 125 -13.98 14.28 21.58
CA GLN A 125 -15.05 13.84 20.69
C GLN A 125 -15.01 12.33 20.39
N GLY A 126 -13.97 11.63 20.85
CA GLY A 126 -13.80 10.20 20.62
C GLY A 126 -13.67 9.82 19.13
N LYS A 127 -13.20 10.75 18.28
CA LYS A 127 -13.12 10.55 16.83
C LYS A 127 -11.87 11.20 16.24
N PHE A 128 -11.47 10.72 15.07
CA PHE A 128 -10.44 11.37 14.28
C PHE A 128 -11.01 12.61 13.57
N GLU A 129 -10.23 13.67 13.59
CA GLU A 129 -10.35 14.77 12.64
C GLU A 129 -9.81 14.31 11.29
N THR A 130 -10.48 14.73 10.23
CA THR A 130 -10.17 14.31 8.87
C THR A 130 -10.08 15.50 7.94
N GLU A 131 -9.22 15.40 6.94
CA GLU A 131 -9.09 16.39 5.88
C GLU A 131 -9.12 15.71 4.52
N SER A 132 -9.63 16.41 3.51
CA SER A 132 -9.69 15.86 2.16
C SER A 132 -8.29 15.80 1.54
N PHE A 133 -8.03 14.75 0.75
CA PHE A 133 -6.79 14.60 0.00
C PHE A 133 -6.49 15.82 -0.87
N GLY A 134 -7.52 16.39 -1.51
CA GLY A 134 -7.38 17.58 -2.35
C GLY A 134 -6.95 18.83 -1.58
N ASP A 135 -7.44 19.02 -0.36
CA ASP A 135 -7.05 20.15 0.50
C ASP A 135 -5.60 20.01 0.97
N ILE A 136 -5.22 18.80 1.43
CA ILE A 136 -3.85 18.49 1.85
C ILE A 136 -2.87 18.74 0.69
N MET A 137 -3.16 18.19 -0.49
CA MET A 137 -2.31 18.37 -1.68
C MET A 137 -2.23 19.83 -2.12
N ARG A 138 -3.33 20.59 -2.05
CA ARG A 138 -3.30 22.03 -2.34
C ARG A 138 -2.33 22.74 -1.40
N ASP A 139 -2.39 22.46 -0.10
CA ASP A 139 -1.58 23.16 0.88
C ASP A 139 -0.09 22.80 0.73
N MET A 140 0.23 21.53 0.58
CA MET A 140 1.62 21.09 0.44
C MET A 140 2.23 21.48 -0.91
N VAL A 141 1.56 21.21 -2.03
CA VAL A 141 2.12 21.36 -3.38
C VAL A 141 2.06 22.80 -3.87
N LYS A 142 0.93 23.49 -3.66
CA LYS A 142 0.77 24.86 -4.17
C LYS A 142 1.54 25.88 -3.33
N LYS A 143 1.54 25.69 -2.01
CA LYS A 143 2.12 26.67 -1.09
C LYS A 143 3.54 26.28 -0.65
N GLY A 144 4.01 25.08 -1.01
CA GLY A 144 5.30 24.55 -0.56
C GLY A 144 5.37 24.43 0.98
N GLU A 145 4.22 24.24 1.64
CA GLU A 145 4.14 24.25 3.10
C GLU A 145 4.74 22.96 3.68
N ALA A 146 5.97 23.06 4.17
CA ALA A 146 6.51 22.05 5.08
C ALA A 146 5.84 22.16 6.45
N MET A 147 5.55 21.03 7.09
CA MET A 147 4.91 21.06 8.39
C MET A 147 5.88 21.58 9.45
N LYS A 148 5.43 22.55 10.25
CA LYS A 148 6.23 23.03 11.38
C LYS A 148 6.46 21.91 12.39
N PRO A 149 7.66 21.78 12.98
CA PRO A 149 7.91 20.79 14.01
C PRO A 149 6.94 20.95 15.18
N PRO A 150 6.40 19.86 15.74
CA PRO A 150 5.53 19.95 16.91
C PRO A 150 6.30 20.51 18.12
N LYS A 151 5.66 21.45 18.85
CA LYS A 151 6.29 22.10 20.03
C LYS A 151 6.58 21.12 21.18
N LYS A 152 5.84 20.01 21.28
CA LYS A 152 6.03 18.95 22.27
C LYS A 152 5.70 17.59 21.64
N PHE A 153 6.63 16.65 21.67
CA PHE A 153 6.34 15.27 21.29
C PHE A 153 5.57 14.58 22.41
N LYS A 154 4.38 14.04 22.11
CA LYS A 154 3.73 13.07 23.00
C LYS A 154 4.59 11.80 23.00
N LYS A 155 5.06 11.39 24.18
CA LYS A 155 6.02 10.29 24.39
C LYS A 155 5.47 8.90 24.05
N ASN A 156 4.13 8.76 23.96
CA ASN A 156 3.42 7.48 23.84
C ASN A 156 2.41 7.46 22.67
N SER A 157 2.65 8.20 21.61
CA SER A 157 1.82 8.13 20.39
C SER A 157 2.60 7.37 19.31
N ASP A 158 1.96 6.42 18.63
CA ASP A 158 2.53 5.65 17.53
C ASP A 158 3.35 6.53 16.58
N ASP A 159 4.47 6.00 16.08
CA ASP A 159 5.43 6.75 15.25
C ASP A 159 4.80 7.22 13.92
N PHE A 160 3.65 6.66 13.57
CA PHE A 160 2.91 6.90 12.34
C PHE A 160 1.71 7.84 12.51
N THR A 161 1.88 8.89 13.32
CA THR A 161 0.86 9.93 13.57
C THR A 161 1.29 11.27 12.99
N ARG A 162 0.32 12.16 12.69
CA ARG A 162 0.60 13.49 12.13
C ARG A 162 1.66 14.26 12.94
N GLY A 163 2.57 14.92 12.23
CA GLY A 163 3.67 15.72 12.78
C GLY A 163 4.87 14.91 13.26
N LYS A 164 4.75 13.58 13.33
CA LYS A 164 5.89 12.69 13.54
C LYS A 164 6.68 12.53 12.26
N VAL A 165 7.97 12.27 12.43
CA VAL A 165 8.87 11.89 11.35
C VAL A 165 8.85 10.38 11.28
N ILE A 166 8.58 9.81 10.11
CA ILE A 166 8.71 8.36 9.91
C ILE A 166 10.18 7.98 10.12
N LYS A 167 10.45 6.93 10.90
CA LYS A 167 11.83 6.42 11.04
C LYS A 167 12.28 5.87 9.69
N ASP A 168 13.54 6.12 9.36
CA ASP A 168 14.12 5.62 8.11
C ASP A 168 14.20 4.09 8.10
N PHE A 169 14.06 3.50 6.91
CA PHE A 169 14.17 2.05 6.67
C PHE A 169 14.60 1.77 5.24
N GLN A 170 15.15 0.57 5.03
CA GLN A 170 15.58 0.12 3.72
C GLN A 170 14.42 -0.45 2.91
N VAL A 171 14.41 -0.16 1.62
CA VAL A 171 13.55 -0.74 0.60
C VAL A 171 14.40 -1.15 -0.60
N THR A 172 13.90 -2.07 -1.41
CA THR A 172 14.58 -2.53 -2.62
C THR A 172 13.83 -2.13 -3.88
N THR A 173 14.54 -1.76 -4.93
CA THR A 173 14.00 -1.53 -6.28
C THR A 173 13.88 -2.85 -7.06
N LYS A 174 13.24 -2.79 -8.24
CA LYS A 174 13.03 -3.95 -9.15
C LYS A 174 14.31 -4.70 -9.52
N ASP A 175 15.42 -4.00 -9.63
CA ASP A 175 16.75 -4.56 -9.96
C ASP A 175 17.46 -5.17 -8.74
N GLY A 176 16.84 -5.12 -7.55
CA GLY A 176 17.41 -5.59 -6.28
C GLY A 176 18.30 -4.58 -5.57
N SER A 177 18.48 -3.37 -6.10
CA SER A 177 19.25 -2.33 -5.43
C SER A 177 18.53 -1.86 -4.17
N SER A 178 19.27 -1.61 -3.07
CA SER A 178 18.70 -1.11 -1.81
C SER A 178 18.85 0.40 -1.68
N THR A 179 17.82 1.07 -1.19
CA THR A 179 17.81 2.50 -0.86
C THR A 179 16.99 2.76 0.41
N SER A 180 17.30 3.83 1.14
CA SER A 180 16.51 4.21 2.30
C SER A 180 15.26 5.00 1.89
N ILE A 181 14.19 4.89 2.67
CA ILE A 181 12.95 5.63 2.39
C ILE A 181 13.16 7.14 2.54
N ALA A 182 14.08 7.57 3.42
CA ALA A 182 14.48 8.96 3.53
C ALA A 182 15.02 9.50 2.20
N ASP A 183 15.85 8.72 1.51
CA ASP A 183 16.39 9.08 0.20
C ASP A 183 15.33 9.07 -0.91
N VAL A 184 14.29 8.24 -0.80
CA VAL A 184 13.17 8.20 -1.76
C VAL A 184 12.28 9.44 -1.64
N ILE A 185 12.08 9.95 -0.40
CA ILE A 185 11.20 11.09 -0.09
C ILE A 185 11.92 12.44 -0.21
N LYS A 186 13.26 12.46 -0.13
CA LYS A 186 14.02 13.72 -0.09
C LYS A 186 13.66 14.62 -1.27
N ASP A 187 13.66 15.92 -0.99
CA ASP A 187 13.37 16.99 -1.96
C ASP A 187 11.95 16.95 -2.58
N GLN A 188 11.05 16.10 -2.09
CA GLN A 188 9.65 16.06 -2.50
C GLN A 188 8.75 16.87 -1.56
N ASP A 189 8.17 17.98 -2.03
CA ASP A 189 7.30 18.79 -1.19
C ASP A 189 6.06 18.02 -0.68
N ALA A 190 5.54 17.07 -1.46
CA ALA A 190 4.50 16.13 -1.03
C ALA A 190 4.74 14.73 -1.61
N THR A 191 4.91 13.74 -0.73
CA THR A 191 4.98 12.32 -1.09
C THR A 191 3.78 11.57 -0.53
N LEU A 192 3.08 10.80 -1.36
CA LEU A 192 2.12 9.80 -0.92
C LEU A 192 2.81 8.43 -0.88
N ILE A 193 2.94 7.82 0.29
CA ILE A 193 3.37 6.43 0.44
C ILE A 193 2.13 5.56 0.61
N VAL A 194 2.03 4.48 -0.16
CA VAL A 194 0.99 3.46 -0.04
C VAL A 194 1.64 2.10 0.14
N PHE A 195 1.24 1.38 1.18
CA PHE A 195 1.67 0.01 1.42
C PHE A 195 0.69 -0.96 0.78
N ALA A 196 1.21 -1.87 -0.02
CA ALA A 196 0.44 -2.90 -0.70
C ALA A 196 1.02 -4.27 -0.40
N TYR A 197 0.25 -5.32 -0.62
CA TYR A 197 0.73 -6.69 -0.61
C TYR A 197 0.31 -7.35 -1.92
N LEU A 198 1.26 -8.01 -2.58
CA LEU A 198 1.02 -8.87 -3.72
C LEU A 198 1.75 -10.18 -3.47
N ASN A 199 1.02 -11.28 -3.47
CA ASN A 199 1.60 -12.60 -3.29
C ASN A 199 2.49 -12.96 -4.48
N SER A 200 3.75 -13.29 -4.24
CA SER A 200 4.74 -13.59 -5.30
C SER A 200 4.44 -14.88 -6.07
N GLY A 201 3.60 -15.77 -5.52
CA GLY A 201 3.18 -17.01 -6.18
C GLY A 201 1.97 -16.86 -7.11
N TYR A 202 1.24 -15.74 -7.06
CA TYR A 202 0.09 -15.55 -7.95
C TYR A 202 0.53 -15.06 -9.33
N ASP A 203 -0.03 -15.65 -10.38
CA ASP A 203 0.20 -15.24 -11.77
C ASP A 203 -0.87 -14.23 -12.22
N LEU A 204 -0.45 -13.02 -12.61
CA LEU A 204 -1.33 -11.96 -13.10
C LEU A 204 -1.79 -12.15 -14.55
N GLN A 205 -1.13 -13.04 -15.31
CA GLN A 205 -1.32 -13.15 -16.75
C GLN A 205 -1.99 -14.47 -17.15
N GLU A 206 -1.72 -15.57 -16.42
CA GLU A 206 -2.11 -16.92 -16.86
C GLU A 206 -3.64 -17.09 -17.02
N GLY A 207 -4.45 -16.42 -16.20
CA GLY A 207 -5.90 -16.44 -16.29
C GLY A 207 -6.48 -15.73 -17.52
N TYR A 208 -5.69 -14.92 -18.22
CA TYR A 208 -6.08 -14.24 -19.47
C TYR A 208 -5.75 -15.05 -20.73
N GLU A 209 -4.99 -16.13 -20.61
CA GLU A 209 -4.65 -17.01 -21.72
C GLU A 209 -5.84 -17.86 -22.18
N SER A 210 -5.76 -18.41 -23.40
CA SER A 210 -6.73 -19.42 -23.86
C SER A 210 -6.65 -20.68 -23.00
N GLY A 211 -7.80 -21.20 -22.59
CA GLY A 211 -7.93 -22.50 -21.92
C GLY A 211 -7.79 -23.70 -22.87
N GLU A 212 -7.55 -23.48 -24.16
CA GLU A 212 -7.42 -24.55 -25.15
C GLU A 212 -6.27 -25.52 -24.80
N GLY A 213 -6.57 -26.82 -24.75
CA GLY A 213 -5.60 -27.85 -24.36
C GLY A 213 -5.33 -27.96 -22.85
N LYS A 214 -5.80 -27.01 -22.01
CA LYS A 214 -5.69 -27.09 -20.55
C LYS A 214 -6.85 -27.94 -19.98
N LYS A 215 -6.59 -28.70 -18.91
CA LYS A 215 -7.68 -29.34 -18.15
C LYS A 215 -8.51 -28.24 -17.47
N GLY A 216 -9.84 -28.38 -17.46
CA GLY A 216 -10.73 -27.34 -16.92
C GLY A 216 -10.44 -26.93 -15.47
N LYS A 217 -9.99 -27.87 -14.62
CA LYS A 217 -9.59 -27.56 -13.24
C LYS A 217 -8.32 -26.72 -13.18
N ASP A 218 -7.35 -27.01 -14.04
CA ASP A 218 -6.07 -26.32 -14.06
C ASP A 218 -6.28 -24.88 -14.55
N TYR A 219 -7.02 -24.71 -15.65
CA TYR A 219 -7.43 -23.39 -16.15
C TYR A 219 -8.23 -22.59 -15.10
N ALA A 220 -9.18 -23.21 -14.40
CA ALA A 220 -9.95 -22.53 -13.37
C ALA A 220 -9.09 -22.05 -12.20
N ASN A 221 -8.03 -22.79 -11.85
CA ASN A 221 -7.07 -22.36 -10.82
C ASN A 221 -6.22 -21.18 -11.29
N SER A 222 -5.74 -21.18 -12.54
CA SER A 222 -5.05 -20.03 -13.13
C SER A 222 -5.91 -18.77 -13.11
N VAL A 223 -7.18 -18.89 -13.52
CA VAL A 223 -8.16 -17.78 -13.43
C VAL A 223 -8.33 -17.29 -11.99
N ALA A 224 -8.39 -18.19 -11.01
CA ALA A 224 -8.50 -17.81 -9.61
C ALA A 224 -7.25 -17.09 -9.10
N GLN A 225 -6.05 -17.52 -9.49
CA GLN A 225 -4.80 -16.84 -9.13
C GLN A 225 -4.76 -15.43 -9.73
N THR A 226 -5.11 -15.27 -11.00
CA THR A 226 -5.18 -13.95 -11.65
C THR A 226 -6.20 -13.04 -10.97
N ILE A 227 -7.42 -13.52 -10.68
CA ILE A 227 -8.42 -12.72 -9.94
C ILE A 227 -7.92 -12.33 -8.54
N ALA A 228 -7.25 -13.25 -7.84
CA ALA A 228 -6.68 -12.98 -6.52
C ALA A 228 -5.60 -11.89 -6.57
N ALA A 229 -4.68 -11.96 -7.54
CA ALA A 229 -3.65 -10.96 -7.76
C ALA A 229 -4.25 -9.60 -8.13
N GLU A 230 -5.20 -9.57 -9.06
CA GLU A 230 -5.91 -8.35 -9.48
C GLU A 230 -6.59 -7.62 -8.30
N LYS A 231 -7.18 -8.38 -7.38
CA LYS A 231 -7.76 -7.82 -6.15
C LYS A 231 -6.72 -7.22 -5.22
N GLN A 232 -5.53 -7.79 -5.16
CA GLN A 232 -4.44 -7.31 -4.31
C GLN A 232 -3.84 -6.01 -4.84
N ILE A 233 -3.77 -5.84 -6.16
CA ILE A 233 -3.29 -4.60 -6.81
C ILE A 233 -4.40 -3.60 -7.13
N GLU A 234 -5.66 -3.85 -6.74
CA GLU A 234 -6.78 -2.98 -7.09
C GLU A 234 -6.56 -1.51 -6.69
N ILE A 235 -5.86 -1.30 -5.57
CA ILE A 235 -5.48 0.01 -5.05
C ILE A 235 -4.65 0.84 -6.05
N LEU A 236 -3.83 0.19 -6.88
CA LEU A 236 -2.98 0.86 -7.86
C LEU A 236 -3.81 1.49 -8.98
N TYR A 237 -4.81 0.75 -9.49
CA TYR A 237 -5.76 1.30 -10.46
C TYR A 237 -6.53 2.50 -9.90
N ARG A 238 -6.84 2.49 -8.60
CA ARG A 238 -7.53 3.60 -7.91
C ARG A 238 -6.62 4.81 -7.74
N LEU A 239 -5.32 4.62 -7.50
CA LEU A 239 -4.33 5.69 -7.46
C LEU A 239 -4.19 6.37 -8.83
N GLU A 240 -3.91 5.59 -9.87
CA GLU A 240 -3.80 6.07 -11.26
C GLU A 240 -5.04 6.84 -11.70
N LYS A 241 -6.22 6.25 -11.50
CA LYS A 241 -7.48 6.88 -11.89
C LYS A 241 -7.85 8.08 -11.01
N GLY A 242 -7.74 7.94 -9.70
CA GLY A 242 -8.25 8.93 -8.75
C GLY A 242 -7.36 10.18 -8.64
N ILE A 243 -6.04 9.99 -8.68
CA ILE A 243 -5.05 11.07 -8.56
C ILE A 243 -4.73 11.62 -9.96
N TYR A 244 -4.35 10.74 -10.87
CA TYR A 244 -3.79 11.09 -12.18
C TYR A 244 -4.82 11.10 -13.31
N GLY A 245 -6.00 10.51 -13.11
CA GLY A 245 -7.07 10.48 -14.11
C GLY A 245 -6.84 9.46 -15.23
N LYS A 246 -5.86 8.56 -15.08
CA LYS A 246 -5.54 7.54 -16.07
C LYS A 246 -6.37 6.29 -15.83
N ASN A 247 -7.03 5.80 -16.87
CA ASN A 247 -7.62 4.47 -16.84
C ASN A 247 -6.58 3.50 -17.38
N VAL A 248 -5.78 2.95 -16.47
CA VAL A 248 -4.90 1.82 -16.72
C VAL A 248 -5.73 0.56 -16.93
N ARG A 249 -5.27 -0.30 -17.83
CA ARG A 249 -5.99 -1.49 -18.26
C ARG A 249 -6.05 -2.49 -17.11
N LYS A 250 -7.22 -3.07 -16.87
CA LYS A 250 -7.37 -4.31 -16.08
C LYS A 250 -7.17 -5.50 -16.99
#